data_AF-A0A1V9XS12-F1
#
_entry.id   AF-A0A1V9XS12-F1
#
_cell.length_a   1.000
_cell.length_b   1.000
_cell.length_c   1.000
_cell.angle_alpha   90.00
_cell.angle_beta   90.00
_cell.angle_gamma   90.00
#
_symmetry.space_group_name_H-M   'P 1'
#
loop_
_entity.id
_entity.type
_entity.pdbx_description
1 polymer ?
#
loop_
_entity_poly.entity_id
_entity_poly.type
_entity_poly.pdbx_seq_one_letter_code
_entity_poly.pdbx_strand_id
1 'polypeptide(L)'
;SELDVSNFSTDWNSGVLLSALVDYCKPGLIPDWRNLNPNNGYENCKLAMETAREQLNIPIVLRPEDLASEKLDELSGMTYLSYYMNDSSAGYRAILNWVRQYLPYINNFTTDWNDGSALCELVNKLGGSVDMSALSRIPHEFENNCFRGITAAHTQLNIPKTISSKEMSDPEVQALAIMGYLAKFQKHASKEMSSSRKNERVYVRGVDLNNVHVNKGATFEIIGVDPSINVEKDVTVEVVQIRNGQKVSVR
;
A
#
# COMPACT_ATOMS: atom_id res chain seq x y z
N SER A 1 2.79 -11.30 14.11
CA SER A 1 3.53 -11.84 12.97
C SER A 1 2.59 -11.91 11.80
N GLU A 2 2.67 -10.96 10.87
CA GLU A 2 1.99 -11.09 9.59
C GLU A 2 2.87 -10.43 8.52
N LEU A 3 3.45 -11.32 7.72
CA LEU A 3 4.18 -11.11 6.48
C LEU A 3 5.25 -10.02 6.59
N ASP A 4 6.36 -10.36 7.26
CA ASP A 4 7.64 -9.70 6.96
C ASP A 4 8.28 -10.50 5.82
N VAL A 5 8.28 -9.91 4.63
CA VAL A 5 9.15 -10.35 3.53
C VAL A 5 10.58 -10.04 3.98
N SER A 6 11.32 -11.07 4.32
CA SER A 6 12.73 -11.03 4.69
C SER A 6 13.64 -11.43 3.53
N ASN A 7 13.10 -12.15 2.54
CA ASN A 7 13.81 -12.57 1.35
C ASN A 7 12.94 -12.62 0.08
N PHE A 8 13.59 -12.60 -1.09
CA PHE A 8 12.95 -12.75 -2.41
C PHE A 8 12.95 -14.20 -2.91
N SER A 9 13.14 -15.16 -2.00
CA SER A 9 13.22 -16.59 -2.28
C SER A 9 12.12 -17.34 -1.50
N THR A 10 12.42 -17.87 -0.33
CA THR A 10 11.57 -18.86 0.36
C THR A 10 10.24 -18.31 0.85
N ASP A 11 10.16 -17.01 1.16
CA ASP A 11 8.95 -16.38 1.69
C ASP A 11 7.76 -16.55 0.72
N TRP A 12 8.04 -16.64 -0.59
CA TRP A 12 7.04 -16.67 -1.66
C TRP A 12 6.54 -18.07 -2.01
N ASN A 13 7.24 -19.14 -1.60
CA ASN A 13 6.99 -20.51 -2.05
C ASN A 13 5.61 -21.06 -1.63
N SER A 14 5.08 -20.58 -0.51
CA SER A 14 3.74 -20.97 -0.07
C SER A 14 2.62 -20.43 -0.97
N GLY A 15 2.91 -19.46 -1.84
CA GLY A 15 1.93 -18.75 -2.66
C GLY A 15 1.00 -17.80 -1.90
N VAL A 16 1.04 -17.80 -0.55
CA VAL A 16 0.23 -16.93 0.30
C VAL A 16 0.63 -15.46 0.11
N LEU A 17 1.94 -15.17 0.11
CA LEU A 17 2.45 -13.82 -0.14
C LEU A 17 2.14 -13.33 -1.55
N LEU A 18 2.26 -14.19 -2.55
CA LEU A 18 1.92 -13.82 -3.91
C LEU A 18 0.41 -13.53 -4.02
N SER A 19 -0.43 -14.35 -3.39
CA SER A 19 -1.87 -14.12 -3.32
C SER A 19 -2.22 -12.79 -2.65
N ALA A 20 -1.54 -12.49 -1.53
CA ALA A 20 -1.66 -11.21 -0.85
C ALA A 20 -1.22 -10.02 -1.73
N LEU A 21 -0.15 -10.18 -2.52
CA LEU A 21 0.32 -9.16 -3.46
C LEU A 21 -0.68 -8.91 -4.60
N VAL A 22 -1.27 -9.97 -5.16
CA VAL A 22 -2.29 -9.87 -6.20
C VAL A 22 -3.54 -9.16 -5.68
N ASP A 23 -4.02 -9.55 -4.50
CA ASP A 23 -5.16 -8.90 -3.86
C ASP A 23 -4.84 -7.45 -3.46
N TYR A 24 -3.61 -7.16 -3.04
CA TYR A 24 -3.15 -5.80 -2.78
C TYR A 24 -3.19 -4.92 -4.04
N CYS A 25 -2.73 -5.45 -5.17
CA CYS A 25 -2.70 -4.73 -6.44
C CYS A 25 -4.11 -4.35 -6.93
N LYS A 26 -5.12 -5.17 -6.63
CA LYS A 26 -6.53 -4.91 -6.91
C LYS A 26 -7.37 -5.65 -5.85
N PRO A 27 -7.86 -4.94 -4.80
CA PRO A 27 -8.61 -5.56 -3.72
C PRO A 27 -9.82 -6.35 -4.20
N GLY A 28 -9.97 -7.57 -3.69
CA GLY A 28 -11.07 -8.48 -4.01
C GLY A 28 -10.75 -9.53 -5.07
N LEU A 29 -9.51 -9.57 -5.60
CA LEU A 29 -9.09 -10.64 -6.52
C LEU A 29 -8.88 -11.97 -5.81
N ILE A 30 -8.28 -11.97 -4.62
CA ILE A 30 -8.05 -13.18 -3.81
C ILE A 30 -8.35 -12.84 -2.33
N PRO A 31 -9.61 -12.55 -1.96
CA PRO A 31 -9.95 -11.95 -0.67
C PRO A 31 -9.60 -12.84 0.54
N ASP A 32 -9.61 -14.16 0.37
CA ASP A 32 -9.35 -15.15 1.42
C ASP A 32 -7.89 -15.64 1.44
N TRP A 33 -6.95 -14.86 0.89
CA TRP A 33 -5.53 -15.24 0.83
C TRP A 33 -4.94 -15.60 2.21
N ARG A 34 -5.46 -15.01 3.30
CA ARG A 34 -5.02 -15.29 4.69
C ARG A 34 -5.34 -16.71 5.15
N ASN A 35 -6.37 -17.32 4.55
CA ASN A 35 -6.86 -18.65 4.93
C ASN A 35 -6.33 -19.75 4.01
N LEU A 36 -5.47 -19.40 3.03
CA LEU A 36 -4.85 -20.38 2.16
C LEU A 36 -3.95 -21.32 2.96
N ASN A 37 -4.01 -22.61 2.65
CA ASN A 37 -3.14 -23.60 3.26
C ASN A 37 -1.71 -23.41 2.73
N PRO A 38 -0.72 -23.05 3.57
CA PRO A 38 0.64 -22.80 3.11
C PRO A 38 1.35 -24.06 2.57
N ASN A 39 0.85 -25.26 2.88
CA ASN A 39 1.37 -26.52 2.35
C ASN A 39 0.95 -26.78 0.89
N ASN A 40 0.00 -26.00 0.35
CA ASN A 40 -0.46 -26.11 -1.03
C ASN A 40 0.26 -25.10 -1.94
N GLY A 41 1.59 -24.96 -1.77
CA GLY A 41 2.38 -23.92 -2.43
C GLY A 41 2.18 -23.84 -3.95
N TYR A 42 2.19 -24.99 -4.62
CA TYR A 42 1.95 -25.07 -6.06
C TYR A 42 0.60 -24.48 -6.47
N GLU A 43 -0.49 -24.94 -5.86
CA GLU A 43 -1.85 -24.50 -6.21
C GLU A 43 -2.05 -23.02 -5.87
N ASN A 44 -1.52 -22.56 -4.73
CA ASN A 44 -1.59 -21.16 -4.33
C ASN A 44 -0.82 -20.26 -5.31
N CYS A 45 0.41 -20.65 -5.70
CA CYS A 45 1.21 -19.94 -6.69
C CYS A 45 0.48 -19.91 -8.03
N LYS A 46 -0.03 -21.05 -8.50
CA LYS A 46 -0.75 -21.14 -9.77
C LYS A 46 -1.98 -20.22 -9.80
N LEU A 47 -2.83 -20.29 -8.77
CA LEU A 47 -3.99 -19.42 -8.62
C LEU A 47 -3.60 -17.94 -8.71
N ALA A 48 -2.60 -17.53 -7.93
CA ALA A 48 -2.19 -16.13 -7.89
C ALA A 48 -1.59 -15.67 -9.23
N MET A 49 -0.75 -16.49 -9.87
CA MET A 49 -0.12 -16.17 -11.17
C MET A 49 -1.14 -16.10 -12.31
N GLU A 50 -2.10 -17.02 -12.37
CA GLU A 50 -3.18 -17.00 -13.37
C GLU A 50 -4.09 -15.78 -13.17
N THR A 51 -4.45 -15.48 -11.92
CA THR A 51 -5.25 -14.30 -11.56
C THR A 51 -4.52 -13.00 -11.95
N ALA A 52 -3.22 -12.90 -11.64
CA ALA A 52 -2.41 -11.74 -11.97
C ALA A 52 -2.29 -11.53 -13.48
N ARG A 53 -2.13 -12.61 -14.25
CA ARG A 53 -2.11 -12.55 -15.72
C ARG A 53 -3.40 -11.98 -16.27
N GLU A 54 -4.54 -12.49 -15.81
CA GLU A 54 -5.85 -12.14 -16.37
C GLU A 54 -6.35 -10.77 -15.91
N GLN A 55 -6.04 -10.38 -14.68
CA GLN A 55 -6.63 -9.19 -14.05
C GLN A 55 -5.68 -8.01 -13.94
N LEU A 56 -4.36 -8.26 -13.94
CA LEU A 56 -3.32 -7.26 -13.75
C LEU A 56 -2.33 -7.19 -14.94
N ASN A 57 -2.52 -8.03 -15.97
CA ASN A 57 -1.63 -8.14 -17.14
C ASN A 57 -0.17 -8.50 -16.79
N ILE A 58 0.04 -9.30 -15.74
CA ILE A 58 1.37 -9.78 -15.33
C ILE A 58 1.70 -11.07 -16.10
N PRO A 59 2.79 -11.12 -16.90
CA PRO A 59 3.12 -12.31 -17.67
C PRO A 59 3.67 -13.43 -16.77
N ILE A 60 3.26 -14.67 -17.06
CA ILE A 60 3.79 -15.87 -16.41
C ILE A 60 5.13 -16.24 -17.04
N VAL A 61 6.22 -15.65 -16.55
CA VAL A 61 7.61 -15.90 -17.03
C VAL A 61 8.39 -16.89 -16.16
N LEU A 62 7.79 -17.31 -15.05
CA LEU A 62 8.29 -18.34 -14.14
C LEU A 62 7.18 -19.38 -13.99
N ARG A 63 7.51 -20.67 -13.92
CA ARG A 63 6.46 -21.69 -13.74
C ARG A 63 5.99 -21.71 -12.28
N PRO A 64 4.70 -21.95 -12.00
CA PRO A 64 4.21 -21.99 -10.62
C PRO A 64 4.91 -23.03 -9.75
N GLU A 65 5.31 -24.17 -10.33
CA GLU A 65 6.07 -25.21 -9.61
C GLU A 65 7.46 -24.70 -9.18
N ASP A 66 8.11 -23.87 -10.01
CA ASP A 66 9.42 -23.30 -9.71
C ASP A 66 9.30 -22.22 -8.63
N LEU A 67 8.26 -21.37 -8.70
CA LEU A 67 8.00 -20.37 -7.66
C LEU A 67 7.63 -21.00 -6.33
N ALA A 68 6.93 -22.15 -6.34
CA ALA A 68 6.58 -22.91 -5.14
C ALA A 68 7.74 -23.75 -4.55
N SER A 69 8.89 -23.80 -5.22
CA SER A 69 10.03 -24.62 -4.82
C SER A 69 10.89 -23.94 -3.77
N GLU A 70 11.27 -24.66 -2.71
CA GLU A 70 12.30 -24.23 -1.74
C GLU A 70 13.66 -23.93 -2.38
N LYS A 71 13.86 -24.39 -3.62
CA LYS A 71 15.06 -24.15 -4.44
C LYS A 71 14.87 -23.04 -5.46
N LEU A 72 13.89 -22.16 -5.26
CA LEU A 72 13.67 -21.00 -6.12
C LEU A 72 14.97 -20.20 -6.26
N ASP A 73 15.39 -20.02 -7.50
CA ASP A 73 16.47 -19.09 -7.84
C ASP A 73 16.03 -17.66 -7.54
N GLU A 74 16.84 -16.95 -6.73
CA GLU A 74 16.51 -15.61 -6.23
C GLU A 74 16.36 -14.60 -7.38
N LEU A 75 17.21 -14.71 -8.42
CA LEU A 75 17.13 -13.83 -9.59
C LEU A 75 15.82 -14.05 -10.37
N SER A 76 15.39 -15.30 -10.52
CA SER A 76 14.12 -15.66 -11.15
C SER A 76 12.92 -15.15 -10.35
N GLY A 77 12.96 -15.28 -9.02
CA GLY A 77 11.96 -14.73 -8.10
C GLY A 77 11.86 -13.20 -8.20
N MET A 78 12.99 -12.51 -8.10
CA MET A 78 13.07 -11.05 -8.27
C MET A 78 12.57 -10.61 -9.64
N THR A 79 12.94 -11.31 -10.70
CA THR A 79 12.51 -11.00 -12.07
C THR A 79 10.98 -11.06 -12.18
N TYR A 80 10.36 -12.12 -11.66
CA TYR A 80 8.90 -12.25 -11.70
C TYR A 80 8.20 -11.18 -10.83
N LEU A 81 8.70 -10.94 -9.61
CA LEU A 81 8.12 -9.94 -8.71
C LEU A 81 8.27 -8.50 -9.24
N SER A 82 9.31 -8.21 -10.04
CA SER A 82 9.52 -6.88 -10.63
C SER A 82 8.38 -6.44 -11.55
N TYR A 83 7.62 -7.36 -12.15
CA TYR A 83 6.45 -7.01 -12.98
C TYR A 83 5.33 -6.33 -12.20
N TYR A 84 5.25 -6.55 -10.87
CA TYR A 84 4.27 -5.91 -10.00
C TYR A 84 4.67 -4.48 -9.58
N MET A 85 5.89 -4.07 -9.91
CA MET A 85 6.51 -2.84 -9.40
C MET A 85 6.97 -1.89 -10.51
N ASN A 86 6.74 -2.22 -11.79
CA ASN A 86 7.01 -1.31 -12.89
C ASN A 86 5.99 -0.16 -12.95
N ASP A 87 6.34 0.95 -13.62
CA ASP A 87 5.54 2.20 -13.62
C ASP A 87 4.09 2.05 -14.11
N SER A 88 3.79 1.00 -14.88
CA SER A 88 2.44 0.71 -15.40
C SER A 88 1.70 -0.37 -14.62
N SER A 89 2.35 -1.02 -13.67
CA SER A 89 1.80 -2.13 -12.90
C SER A 89 0.72 -1.70 -11.91
N ALA A 90 -0.11 -2.65 -11.54
CA ALA A 90 -1.14 -2.44 -10.53
C ALA A 90 -0.55 -2.17 -9.13
N GLY A 91 0.59 -2.77 -8.76
CA GLY A 91 1.25 -2.54 -7.48
C GLY A 91 1.80 -1.11 -7.37
N TYR A 92 2.43 -0.62 -8.44
CA TYR A 92 2.83 0.79 -8.55
C TYR A 92 1.66 1.74 -8.36
N ARG A 93 0.57 1.51 -9.11
CA ARG A 93 -0.64 2.34 -9.03
C ARG A 93 -1.30 2.28 -7.64
N ALA A 94 -1.27 1.13 -6.98
CA ALA A 94 -1.83 0.96 -5.64
C ALA A 94 -1.09 1.82 -4.60
N ILE A 95 0.26 1.75 -4.56
CA ILE A 95 1.05 2.61 -3.67
C ILE A 95 0.86 4.08 -4.04
N LEU A 96 0.80 4.41 -5.34
CA LEU A 96 0.71 5.81 -5.78
C LEU A 96 -0.62 6.42 -5.36
N ASN A 97 -1.71 5.67 -5.56
CA ASN A 97 -3.04 6.06 -5.10
C ASN A 97 -3.10 6.20 -3.57
N TRP A 98 -2.40 5.34 -2.82
CA TRP A 98 -2.33 5.45 -1.37
C TRP A 98 -1.59 6.72 -0.92
N VAL A 99 -0.39 6.99 -1.46
CA VAL A 99 0.38 8.21 -1.13
C VAL A 99 -0.41 9.47 -1.50
N ARG A 100 -1.08 9.48 -2.66
CA ARG A 100 -1.84 10.64 -3.15
C ARG A 100 -3.03 11.03 -2.27
N GLN A 101 -3.50 10.16 -1.38
CA GLN A 101 -4.48 10.54 -0.36
C GLN A 101 -3.92 11.58 0.62
N TYR A 102 -2.59 11.61 0.79
CA TYR A 102 -1.88 12.55 1.65
C TYR A 102 -1.12 13.62 0.85
N LEU A 103 -0.52 13.23 -0.28
CA LEU A 103 0.35 14.06 -1.11
C LEU A 103 -0.11 14.02 -2.59
N PRO A 104 -1.11 14.83 -2.98
CA PRO A 104 -1.72 14.75 -4.31
C PRO A 104 -0.78 15.08 -5.48
N TYR A 105 0.36 15.73 -5.20
CA TYR A 105 1.33 16.18 -6.20
C TYR A 105 2.35 15.09 -6.60
N ILE A 106 2.43 13.97 -5.90
CA ILE A 106 3.34 12.87 -6.23
C ILE A 106 2.87 12.17 -7.50
N ASN A 107 3.79 11.92 -8.43
CA ASN A 107 3.56 11.29 -9.73
C ASN A 107 4.49 10.10 -9.99
N ASN A 108 5.62 10.02 -9.30
CA ASN A 108 6.56 8.90 -9.43
C ASN A 108 7.13 8.45 -8.07
N PHE A 109 7.92 7.38 -8.09
CA PHE A 109 8.68 6.87 -6.94
C PHE A 109 10.18 7.05 -7.11
N THR A 110 10.59 8.08 -7.84
CA THR A 110 12.00 8.42 -8.06
C THR A 110 12.21 9.88 -7.69
N THR A 111 12.19 10.77 -8.68
CA THR A 111 12.58 12.18 -8.55
C THR A 111 11.70 12.99 -7.61
N ASP A 112 10.41 12.64 -7.47
CA ASP A 112 9.49 13.34 -6.57
C ASP A 112 9.85 13.17 -5.08
N TRP A 113 10.71 12.21 -4.76
CA TRP A 113 11.12 11.89 -3.39
C TRP A 113 12.55 12.33 -3.07
N ASN A 114 13.35 12.67 -4.07
CA ASN A 114 14.79 12.88 -3.89
C ASN A 114 15.12 14.07 -2.99
N ASP A 115 14.31 15.13 -3.00
CA ASP A 115 14.56 16.32 -2.19
C ASP A 115 14.21 16.16 -0.70
N GLY A 116 13.63 15.00 -0.33
CA GLY A 116 13.22 14.65 1.02
C GLY A 116 11.96 15.36 1.53
N SER A 117 11.41 16.33 0.80
CA SER A 117 10.25 17.11 1.24
C SER A 117 8.98 16.26 1.31
N ALA A 118 8.73 15.45 0.27
CA ALA A 118 7.61 14.52 0.22
C ALA A 118 7.64 13.53 1.41
N LEU A 119 8.80 12.96 1.72
CA LEU A 119 8.94 12.05 2.85
C LEU A 119 8.65 12.75 4.19
N CYS A 120 9.24 13.93 4.40
CA CYS A 120 9.04 14.70 5.63
C CYS A 120 7.57 15.10 5.79
N GLU A 121 6.91 15.51 4.71
CA GLU A 121 5.48 15.83 4.74
C GLU A 121 4.64 14.59 5.05
N LEU A 122 4.93 13.43 4.44
CA LEU A 122 4.23 12.18 4.73
C LEU A 122 4.35 11.78 6.21
N VAL A 123 5.56 11.91 6.79
CA VAL A 123 5.79 11.67 8.23
C VAL A 123 4.89 12.58 9.07
N ASN A 124 4.81 13.87 8.74
CA ASN A 124 3.93 14.81 9.43
C ASN A 124 2.44 14.44 9.33
N LYS A 125 2.00 14.00 8.14
CA LYS A 125 0.60 13.57 7.92
C LYS A 125 0.23 12.31 8.71
N LEU A 126 1.22 11.49 9.07
CA LEU A 126 1.03 10.24 9.80
C LEU A 126 1.31 10.37 11.31
N GLY A 127 1.38 11.60 11.82
CA GLY A 127 1.51 11.87 13.26
C GLY A 127 2.93 12.10 13.76
N GLY A 128 3.92 12.09 12.86
CA GLY A 128 5.27 12.56 13.17
C GLY A 128 5.37 14.09 13.12
N SER A 129 6.57 14.60 13.38
CA SER A 129 6.90 16.03 13.37
C SER A 129 8.31 16.24 12.83
N VAL A 130 8.37 16.89 11.67
CA VAL A 130 9.55 17.38 10.97
C VAL A 130 9.31 18.84 10.61
N ASP A 131 10.27 19.70 10.95
CA ASP A 131 10.24 21.11 10.58
C ASP A 131 10.47 21.28 9.08
N MET A 132 9.37 21.53 8.35
CA MET A 132 9.39 21.72 6.89
C MET A 132 10.10 23.01 6.47
N SER A 133 10.19 24.01 7.37
CA SER A 133 10.86 25.28 7.05
C SER A 133 12.39 25.17 7.06
N ALA A 134 12.92 24.14 7.71
CA ALA A 134 14.34 23.83 7.77
C ALA A 134 14.86 23.01 6.57
N LEU A 135 13.99 22.60 5.64
CA LEU A 135 14.39 21.81 4.48
C LEU A 135 15.06 22.69 3.42
N SER A 136 16.25 22.27 2.98
CA SER A 136 16.99 22.97 1.95
C SER A 136 16.40 22.69 0.56
N ARG A 137 16.41 23.69 -0.32
CA ARG A 137 16.05 23.53 -1.73
C ARG A 137 17.26 23.31 -2.64
N ILE A 138 18.45 23.19 -2.05
CA ILE A 138 19.71 23.07 -2.79
C ILE A 138 20.05 21.58 -2.96
N PRO A 139 20.31 21.09 -4.18
CA PRO A 139 20.45 19.66 -4.45
C PRO A 139 21.49 18.90 -3.59
N HIS A 140 22.63 19.52 -3.26
CA HIS A 140 23.64 18.84 -2.42
C HIS A 140 23.22 18.65 -0.95
N GLU A 141 22.14 19.30 -0.52
CA GLU A 141 21.55 19.16 0.82
C GLU A 141 20.37 18.18 0.85
N PHE A 142 19.94 17.65 -0.30
CA PHE A 142 18.79 16.75 -0.38
C PHE A 142 18.99 15.46 0.44
N GLU A 143 20.22 14.94 0.50
CA GLU A 143 20.55 13.82 1.38
C GLU A 143 20.21 14.14 2.85
N ASN A 144 20.51 15.35 3.31
CA ASN A 144 20.23 15.79 4.68
C ASN A 144 18.71 15.91 4.93
N ASN A 145 17.94 16.38 3.95
CA ASN A 145 16.48 16.39 4.03
C ASN A 145 15.92 14.95 4.14
N CYS A 146 16.39 14.04 3.28
CA CYS A 146 16.01 12.62 3.33
C CYS A 146 16.38 11.98 4.67
N PHE A 147 17.57 12.27 5.19
CA PHE A 147 18.01 11.81 6.51
C PHE A 147 17.08 12.24 7.64
N ARG A 148 16.60 13.49 7.60
CA ARG A 148 15.61 14.02 8.57
C ARG A 148 14.31 13.24 8.51
N GLY A 149 13.75 13.06 7.31
CA GLY A 149 12.51 12.30 7.09
C GLY A 149 12.62 10.85 7.56
N ILE A 150 13.68 10.14 7.15
CA ILE A 150 13.93 8.74 7.52
C ILE A 150 14.12 8.60 9.03
N THR A 151 14.85 9.53 9.65
CA THR A 151 15.09 9.51 11.10
C THR A 151 13.81 9.74 11.86
N ALA A 152 12.99 10.73 11.48
CA ALA A 152 11.70 10.98 12.12
C ALA A 152 10.73 9.81 11.96
N ALA A 153 10.64 9.23 10.76
CA ALA A 153 9.84 8.02 10.52
C ALA A 153 10.24 6.87 11.47
N HIS A 154 11.53 6.66 11.66
CA HIS A 154 12.02 5.62 12.55
C HIS A 154 11.78 5.92 14.02
N THR A 155 12.15 7.10 14.50
CA THR A 155 12.13 7.41 15.94
C THR A 155 10.75 7.77 16.46
N GLN A 156 9.86 8.29 15.61
CA GLN A 156 8.55 8.79 16.01
C GLN A 156 7.41 7.86 15.58
N LEU A 157 7.53 7.18 14.43
CA LEU A 157 6.50 6.28 13.89
C LEU A 157 6.89 4.79 13.96
N ASN A 158 8.09 4.48 14.46
CA ASN A 158 8.63 3.12 14.53
C ASN A 158 8.70 2.42 13.16
N ILE A 159 8.97 3.19 12.10
CA ILE A 159 9.13 2.67 10.73
C ILE A 159 10.60 2.27 10.49
N PRO A 160 10.91 0.99 10.21
CA PRO A 160 12.29 0.54 10.02
C PRO A 160 13.01 1.24 8.86
N LYS A 161 14.29 1.55 9.01
CA LYS A 161 15.12 2.19 7.97
C LYS A 161 15.57 1.15 6.94
N THR A 162 14.79 0.97 5.87
CA THR A 162 15.12 0.01 4.78
C THR A 162 15.74 0.66 3.55
N ILE A 163 15.86 1.99 3.53
CA ILE A 163 16.54 2.77 2.49
C ILE A 163 17.47 3.77 3.17
N SER A 164 18.61 4.07 2.56
CA SER A 164 19.53 5.11 3.05
C SER A 164 19.14 6.50 2.57
N SER A 165 19.58 7.55 3.28
CA SER A 165 19.39 8.94 2.83
C SER A 165 20.07 9.21 1.49
N LYS A 166 21.29 8.65 1.31
CA LYS A 166 22.05 8.75 0.07
C LYS A 166 21.30 8.12 -1.10
N GLU A 167 20.79 6.91 -0.92
CA GLU A 167 20.03 6.20 -1.95
C GLU A 167 18.72 6.92 -2.28
N MET A 168 17.97 7.40 -1.28
CA MET A 168 16.73 8.13 -1.52
C MET A 168 16.94 9.46 -2.26
N SER A 169 18.07 10.13 -2.01
CA SER A 169 18.39 11.42 -2.66
C SER A 169 19.07 11.26 -4.03
N ASP A 170 19.35 10.02 -4.46
CA ASP A 170 19.96 9.74 -5.76
C ASP A 170 18.93 9.94 -6.90
N PRO A 171 19.21 10.81 -7.90
CA PRO A 171 18.35 10.97 -9.09
C PRO A 171 18.11 9.67 -9.87
N GLU A 172 19.04 8.71 -9.77
CA GLU A 172 18.98 7.42 -10.45
C GLU A 172 18.43 6.31 -9.53
N VAL A 173 17.83 6.66 -8.38
CA VAL A 173 17.22 5.70 -7.47
C VAL A 173 16.17 4.84 -8.20
N GLN A 174 16.18 3.54 -7.94
CA GLN A 174 15.18 2.63 -8.48
C GLN A 174 13.86 2.80 -7.72
N ALA A 175 12.75 2.93 -8.45
CA ALA A 175 11.41 3.07 -7.89
C ALA A 175 11.08 2.00 -6.84
N LEU A 176 11.58 0.78 -7.03
CA LEU A 176 11.38 -0.35 -6.12
C LEU A 176 11.86 -0.06 -4.68
N ALA A 177 12.99 0.65 -4.52
CA ALA A 177 13.53 0.98 -3.20
C ALA A 177 12.59 1.93 -2.43
N ILE A 178 12.11 2.97 -3.11
CA ILE A 178 11.16 3.94 -2.56
C ILE A 178 9.82 3.26 -2.25
N MET A 179 9.27 2.50 -3.19
CA MET A 179 8.02 1.75 -3.00
C MET A 179 8.10 0.77 -1.82
N GLY A 180 9.21 0.02 -1.72
CA GLY A 180 9.44 -0.92 -0.62
C GLY A 180 9.46 -0.23 0.74
N TYR A 181 10.06 0.97 0.81
CA TYR A 181 10.04 1.78 2.03
C TYR A 181 8.63 2.33 2.34
N LEU A 182 7.93 2.85 1.34
CA LEU A 182 6.55 3.38 1.49
C LEU A 182 5.54 2.30 1.88
N ALA A 183 5.72 1.06 1.46
CA ALA A 183 4.89 -0.07 1.91
C ALA A 183 4.94 -0.24 3.44
N LYS A 184 6.06 0.12 4.10
CA LYS A 184 6.16 0.11 5.57
C LYS A 184 5.30 1.20 6.21
N PHE A 185 5.22 2.39 5.59
CA PHE A 185 4.32 3.47 6.03
C PHE A 185 2.85 3.06 5.88
N GLN A 186 2.48 2.42 4.77
CA GLN A 186 1.12 1.93 4.56
C GLN A 186 0.73 0.87 5.60
N LYS A 187 1.66 -0.03 5.95
CA LYS A 187 1.47 -1.02 7.02
C LYS A 187 1.29 -0.35 8.39
N HIS A 188 2.07 0.70 8.68
CA HIS A 188 1.91 1.50 9.90
C HIS A 188 0.53 2.18 9.94
N ALA A 189 0.15 2.91 8.89
CA ALA A 189 -1.14 3.60 8.80
C ALA A 189 -2.34 2.64 8.96
N SER A 190 -2.23 1.43 8.39
CA SER A 190 -3.26 0.39 8.54
C SER A 190 -3.39 -0.12 9.98
N LYS A 191 -2.27 -0.24 10.70
CA LYS A 191 -2.26 -0.65 12.11
C LYS A 191 -2.82 0.44 13.01
N GLU A 192 -2.43 1.70 12.79
CA GLU A 192 -2.95 2.84 13.56
C GLU A 192 -4.45 3.05 13.32
N MET A 193 -4.91 2.85 12.08
CA MET A 193 -6.34 2.82 11.78
C MET A 193 -7.02 1.64 12.49
N SER A 194 -6.43 0.45 12.49
CA SER A 194 -7.03 -0.72 13.16
C SER A 194 -7.04 -0.58 14.69
N SER A 195 -6.04 0.10 15.27
CA SER A 195 -5.95 0.32 16.71
C SER A 195 -6.90 1.42 17.18
N SER A 196 -7.07 2.51 16.42
CA SER A 196 -8.08 3.55 16.70
C SER A 196 -9.50 3.00 16.58
N ARG A 197 -9.72 2.08 15.63
CA ARG A 197 -10.99 1.34 15.46
C ARG A 197 -11.31 0.34 16.57
N LYS A 198 -10.38 -0.01 17.47
CA LYS A 198 -10.69 -0.93 18.59
C LYS A 198 -11.75 -0.37 19.55
N ASN A 199 -11.99 0.94 19.54
CA ASN A 199 -13.05 1.60 20.29
C ASN A 199 -14.21 2.08 19.41
N GLU A 200 -14.16 1.87 18.10
CA GLU A 200 -15.28 2.18 17.23
C GLU A 200 -16.39 1.16 17.47
N ARG A 201 -17.62 1.66 17.64
CA ARG A 201 -18.80 0.82 17.83
C ARG A 201 -19.55 0.56 16.51
N VAL A 202 -19.27 1.39 15.50
CA VAL A 202 -19.82 1.34 14.14
C VAL A 202 -18.73 1.79 13.16
N TYR A 203 -18.59 1.12 12.02
CA TYR A 203 -17.73 1.57 10.93
C TYR A 203 -18.36 1.34 9.55
N VAL A 204 -17.84 2.03 8.53
CA VAL A 204 -18.27 1.88 7.14
C VAL A 204 -17.24 1.04 6.38
N ARG A 205 -17.72 0.05 5.63
CA ARG A 205 -16.92 -0.78 4.73
C ARG A 205 -17.41 -0.57 3.30
N GLY A 206 -16.52 -0.41 2.34
CA GLY A 206 -16.91 -0.32 0.93
C GLY A 206 -15.69 -0.46 0.04
N VAL A 207 -15.92 -0.84 -1.22
CA VAL A 207 -14.85 -0.95 -2.21
C VAL A 207 -14.69 0.41 -2.89
N ASP A 208 -13.48 0.96 -2.82
CA ASP A 208 -13.06 2.14 -3.58
C ASP A 208 -14.02 3.34 -3.46
N LEU A 209 -14.46 3.66 -2.23
CA LEU A 209 -15.40 4.76 -1.94
C LEU A 209 -14.89 6.14 -2.37
N ASN A 210 -13.59 6.26 -2.66
CA ASN A 210 -12.96 7.49 -3.13
C ASN A 210 -12.99 7.64 -4.66
N ASN A 211 -13.26 6.56 -5.42
CA ASN A 211 -13.32 6.58 -6.88
C ASN A 211 -14.68 6.09 -7.38
N VAL A 212 -15.63 7.01 -7.46
CA VAL A 212 -16.98 6.75 -7.99
C VAL A 212 -17.01 7.06 -9.50
N HIS A 213 -17.62 6.19 -10.31
CA HIS A 213 -17.72 6.38 -11.75
C HIS A 213 -19.12 6.80 -12.19
N VAL A 214 -19.21 7.60 -13.25
CA VAL A 214 -20.48 7.98 -13.87
C VAL A 214 -21.26 6.73 -14.28
N ASN A 215 -22.54 6.66 -13.91
CA ASN A 215 -23.44 5.54 -14.17
C ASN A 215 -23.04 4.18 -13.56
N LYS A 216 -22.16 4.17 -12.54
CA LYS A 216 -21.83 2.96 -11.77
C LYS A 216 -22.16 3.19 -10.30
N GLY A 217 -22.98 2.31 -9.71
CA GLY A 217 -23.31 2.40 -8.30
C GLY A 217 -22.09 2.21 -7.40
N ALA A 218 -21.96 3.03 -6.36
CA ALA A 218 -21.07 2.76 -5.23
C ALA A 218 -21.87 2.13 -4.11
N THR A 219 -21.39 1.00 -3.62
CA THR A 219 -22.00 0.27 -2.51
C THR A 219 -21.08 0.34 -1.30
N PHE A 220 -21.65 0.63 -0.15
CA PHE A 220 -21.00 0.51 1.15
C PHE A 220 -21.92 -0.18 2.12
N GLU A 221 -21.32 -0.75 3.15
CA GLU A 221 -21.95 -1.43 4.27
C GLU A 221 -21.64 -0.65 5.54
N ILE A 222 -22.59 -0.62 6.46
CA ILE A 222 -22.38 -0.10 7.81
C ILE A 222 -22.39 -1.29 8.75
N ILE A 223 -21.32 -1.43 9.50
CA ILE A 223 -21.09 -2.58 10.36
C ILE A 223 -21.07 -2.07 11.81
N GLY A 224 -22.08 -2.46 12.57
CA GLY A 224 -22.09 -2.35 14.02
C GLY A 224 -21.24 -3.48 14.59
N VAL A 225 -20.16 -3.12 15.29
CA VAL A 225 -19.30 -4.09 15.98
C VAL A 225 -19.65 -4.23 17.45
N ASP A 226 -20.35 -3.25 18.01
CA ASP A 226 -20.91 -3.32 19.34
C ASP A 226 -22.30 -3.99 19.27
N PRO A 227 -22.51 -5.16 19.92
CA PRO A 227 -23.79 -5.85 19.92
C PRO A 227 -24.95 -5.03 20.53
N SER A 228 -24.63 -3.98 21.29
CA SER A 228 -25.63 -3.06 21.84
C SER A 228 -26.17 -2.05 20.82
N ILE A 229 -25.56 -1.95 19.63
CA ILE A 229 -25.98 -1.05 18.56
C ILE A 229 -26.80 -1.81 17.54
N ASN A 230 -28.02 -1.34 17.31
CA ASN A 230 -28.83 -1.73 16.17
C ASN A 230 -28.57 -0.74 15.02
N VAL A 231 -27.79 -1.16 14.02
CA VAL A 231 -27.40 -0.30 12.89
C VAL A 231 -28.59 0.34 12.18
N GLU A 232 -29.71 -0.38 12.03
CA GLU A 232 -30.90 0.13 11.34
C GLU A 232 -31.63 1.21 12.13
N LYS A 233 -31.54 1.18 13.46
CA LYS A 233 -32.27 2.11 14.36
C LYS A 233 -31.40 3.25 14.87
N ASP A 234 -30.14 2.97 15.13
CA ASP A 234 -29.25 3.83 15.90
C ASP A 234 -28.27 4.62 15.02
N VAL A 235 -28.14 4.25 13.73
CA VAL A 235 -27.21 4.90 12.79
C VAL A 235 -27.98 5.56 11.65
N THR A 236 -27.68 6.83 11.39
CA THR A 236 -28.25 7.58 10.25
C THR A 236 -27.21 7.74 9.16
N VAL A 237 -27.63 7.56 7.91
CA VAL A 237 -26.80 7.72 6.71
C VAL A 237 -27.32 8.87 5.89
N GLU A 238 -26.46 9.81 5.53
CA GLU A 238 -26.80 10.89 4.61
C GLU A 238 -25.83 10.89 3.43
N VAL A 239 -26.36 10.83 2.21
CA VAL A 239 -25.58 11.03 0.99
C VAL A 239 -25.64 12.51 0.63
N VAL A 240 -24.50 13.19 0.65
CA VAL A 240 -24.41 14.64 0.36
C VAL A 240 -23.51 14.90 -0.84
N GLN A 241 -23.94 15.81 -1.71
CA GLN A 241 -23.13 16.37 -2.79
C GLN A 241 -22.71 17.80 -2.40
N ILE A 242 -21.45 18.16 -2.67
CA ILE A 242 -21.01 19.56 -2.54
C ILE A 242 -21.32 20.29 -3.84
N ARG A 243 -22.21 21.29 -3.79
CA ARG A 243 -22.49 22.22 -4.90
C ARG A 243 -22.12 23.64 -4.46
N ASN A 244 -21.22 24.29 -5.19
CA ASN A 244 -20.76 25.65 -4.88
C ASN A 244 -20.29 25.82 -3.42
N GLY A 245 -19.59 24.81 -2.88
CA GLY A 245 -19.11 24.82 -1.49
C GLY A 245 -20.17 24.54 -0.42
N GLN A 246 -21.44 24.32 -0.80
CA GLN A 246 -22.52 23.94 0.11
C GLN A 246 -22.83 22.45 0.02
N LYS A 247 -23.02 21.80 1.17
CA LYS A 247 -23.52 20.42 1.24
C LYS A 247 -25.00 20.41 0.90
N VAL A 248 -25.37 19.62 -0.11
CA VAL A 248 -26.74 19.43 -0.58
C VAL A 248 -27.05 17.94 -0.52
N SER A 249 -28.14 17.58 0.16
CA SER A 249 -28.58 16.18 0.26
C SER A 249 -28.92 15.63 -1.13
N VAL A 250 -28.42 14.43 -1.44
CA VAL A 250 -28.74 13.69 -2.66
C VAL A 250 -29.97 12.83 -2.34
N ARG A 251 -31.07 13.07 -3.04
CA ARG A 251 -32.28 12.24 -2.95
C ARG A 251 -32.08 10.90 -3.64
#